data_AF-A0A939AVA2-F1
#
_entry.id   AF-A0A939AVA2-F1
#
_cell.length_a   1.000
_cell.length_b   1.000
_cell.length_c   1.000
_cell.angle_alpha   90.00
_cell.angle_beta   90.00
_cell.angle_gamma   90.00
#
_symmetry.space_group_name_H-M   'P 1'
#
loop_
_entity.id
_entity.type
_entity.pdbx_description
1 polymer ?
#
loop_
_entity_poly.entity_id
_entity_poly.type
_entity_poly.pdbx_seq_one_letter_code
_entity_poly.pdbx_strand_id
1 'polypeptide(L)'
;MSLSERIAADTKQAMKAKENATLSTLRLLRSAMKNKQIDVQHELSDEEVLGVIKAQVKQLNDSLESFVAAGREDLAQSTRAELSALSAYLPAQMSDEALDEVVKRAMEQVGATGKQDMGKVMGAAVKAAAGAADGARIKTAVERLLGVFVLAVVAALAPQEAYAVINIVPEPLAYYSFLENGLRIVRVLLLWFGVLSISMLMRGGFIFMVASLRDQSHKEAWGNIAGGLVGATAVVLLYGMMTIVIDVI
;
A
#
# COMPACT_ATOMS: atom_id res chain seq x y z
N MET A 1 31.77 8.70 -23.60
CA MET A 1 32.29 8.06 -22.37
C MET A 1 31.24 7.11 -21.86
N SER A 2 31.63 5.90 -21.47
CA SER A 2 30.77 4.98 -20.72
C SER A 2 30.49 5.53 -19.30
N LEU A 3 29.52 4.95 -18.61
CA LEU A 3 29.22 5.29 -17.22
C LEU A 3 30.41 4.97 -16.31
N SER A 4 31.12 3.87 -16.58
CA SER A 4 32.35 3.48 -15.88
C SER A 4 33.48 4.51 -16.05
N GLU A 5 33.70 5.00 -17.28
CA GLU A 5 34.67 6.07 -17.55
C GLU A 5 34.29 7.38 -16.85
N ARG A 6 33.00 7.74 -16.84
CA ARG A 6 32.49 8.92 -16.13
C ARG A 6 32.77 8.84 -14.63
N ILE A 7 32.42 7.74 -13.97
CA ILE A 7 32.70 7.52 -12.54
C ILE A 7 34.22 7.61 -12.27
N ALA A 8 35.06 7.07 -13.15
CA ALA A 8 36.52 7.15 -13.01
C ALA A 8 37.08 8.57 -13.20
N ALA A 9 36.49 9.38 -14.09
CA ALA A 9 36.83 10.80 -14.27
C ALA A 9 36.37 11.63 -13.06
N ASP A 10 35.13 11.45 -12.62
CA ASP A 10 34.55 12.19 -11.51
C ASP A 10 35.25 11.86 -10.17
N THR A 11 35.72 10.62 -9.99
CA THR A 11 36.61 10.26 -8.86
C THR A 11 37.89 11.10 -8.85
N LYS A 12 38.50 11.37 -10.02
CA LYS A 12 39.70 12.23 -10.13
C LYS A 12 39.35 13.70 -9.90
N GLN A 13 38.14 14.13 -10.29
CA GLN A 13 37.64 15.49 -10.04
C GLN A 13 37.38 15.73 -8.55
N ALA A 14 36.65 14.85 -7.87
CA ALA A 14 36.42 14.91 -6.43
C ALA A 14 37.73 14.94 -5.63
N MET A 15 38.75 14.18 -6.07
CA MET A 15 40.10 14.22 -5.49
C MET A 15 40.81 15.57 -5.66
N LYS A 16 40.63 16.26 -6.80
CA LYS A 16 41.17 17.62 -7.01
C LYS A 16 40.38 18.69 -6.23
N ALA A 17 39.06 18.55 -6.17
CA ALA A 17 38.15 19.44 -5.47
C ALA A 17 38.18 19.27 -3.93
N LYS A 18 38.83 18.22 -3.42
CA LYS A 18 38.87 17.83 -1.99
C LYS A 18 37.49 17.52 -1.40
N GLU A 19 36.56 17.06 -2.24
CA GLU A 19 35.25 16.59 -1.82
C GLU A 19 35.37 15.21 -1.15
N ASN A 20 35.76 15.18 0.12
CA ASN A 20 36.11 13.94 0.81
C ASN A 20 34.96 12.92 0.83
N ALA A 21 33.71 13.37 1.02
CA ALA A 21 32.52 12.50 1.03
C ALA A 21 32.26 11.90 -0.38
N THR A 22 32.14 12.73 -1.41
CA THR A 22 32.01 12.28 -2.81
C THR A 22 33.12 11.31 -3.19
N LEU A 23 34.36 11.61 -2.79
CA LEU A 23 35.54 10.79 -3.07
C LEU A 23 35.51 9.43 -2.36
N SER A 24 35.06 9.35 -1.11
CA SER A 24 34.91 8.06 -0.42
C SER A 24 33.80 7.21 -1.05
N THR A 25 32.65 7.80 -1.34
CA THR A 25 31.52 7.10 -1.97
C THR A 25 31.87 6.59 -3.36
N LEU A 26 32.52 7.38 -4.21
CA LEU A 26 32.96 6.94 -5.54
C LEU A 26 34.07 5.87 -5.49
N ARG A 27 34.94 5.90 -4.47
CA ARG A 27 35.91 4.81 -4.24
C ARG A 27 35.24 3.51 -3.83
N LEU A 28 34.25 3.56 -2.94
CA LEU A 28 33.46 2.38 -2.55
C LEU A 28 32.69 1.81 -3.76
N LEU A 29 32.03 2.68 -4.53
CA LEU A 29 31.34 2.28 -5.77
C LEU A 29 32.29 1.60 -6.76
N ARG A 30 33.48 2.15 -6.99
CA ARG A 30 34.48 1.53 -7.89
C ARG A 30 34.99 0.18 -7.39
N SER A 31 35.08 -0.02 -6.08
CA SER A 31 35.38 -1.34 -5.50
C SER A 31 34.22 -2.33 -5.73
N ALA A 32 32.97 -1.90 -5.53
CA ALA A 32 31.79 -2.73 -5.80
C ALA A 32 31.68 -3.11 -7.29
N MET A 33 31.93 -2.15 -8.20
CA MET A 33 32.02 -2.41 -9.64
C MET A 33 33.12 -3.42 -9.96
N LYS A 34 34.32 -3.28 -9.38
CA LYS A 34 35.42 -4.22 -9.61
C LYS A 34 35.09 -5.64 -9.10
N ASN A 35 34.43 -5.75 -7.94
CA ASN A 35 33.97 -7.04 -7.43
C ASN A 35 32.95 -7.66 -8.40
N LYS A 36 31.95 -6.90 -8.84
CA LYS A 36 30.98 -7.37 -9.83
C LYS A 36 31.63 -7.79 -11.15
N GLN A 37 32.66 -7.07 -11.60
CA GLN A 37 33.45 -7.40 -12.80
C GLN A 37 34.20 -8.75 -12.65
N ILE A 38 34.71 -9.05 -11.44
CA ILE A 38 35.32 -10.35 -11.11
C ILE A 38 34.27 -11.46 -11.13
N ASP A 39 33.08 -11.20 -10.57
CA ASP A 39 31.98 -12.17 -10.51
C ASP A 39 31.46 -12.58 -11.91
N VAL A 40 31.33 -11.62 -12.83
CA VAL A 40 30.82 -11.87 -14.20
C VAL A 40 31.91 -12.24 -15.22
N GLN A 41 33.19 -12.04 -14.86
CA GLN A 41 34.37 -12.36 -15.69
C GLN A 41 34.45 -11.66 -17.06
N HIS A 42 33.75 -10.54 -17.22
CA HIS A 42 33.83 -9.66 -18.40
C HIS A 42 33.81 -8.19 -17.98
N GLU A 43 34.07 -7.28 -18.92
CA GLU A 43 33.90 -5.84 -18.68
C GLU A 43 32.41 -5.49 -18.52
N LEU A 44 32.10 -4.64 -17.53
CA LEU A 44 30.71 -4.31 -17.22
C LEU A 44 30.12 -3.39 -18.29
N SER A 45 28.94 -3.77 -18.77
CA SER A 45 28.08 -2.88 -19.54
C SER A 45 27.51 -1.75 -18.67
N ASP A 46 27.10 -0.63 -19.29
CA ASP A 46 26.51 0.49 -18.56
C ASP A 46 25.23 0.09 -17.79
N GLU A 47 24.48 -0.91 -18.27
CA GLU A 47 23.33 -1.50 -17.56
C GLU A 47 23.72 -2.21 -16.26
N GLU A 48 24.83 -2.96 -16.27
CA GLU A 48 25.35 -3.61 -15.07
C GLU A 48 25.95 -2.62 -14.09
N VAL A 49 26.64 -1.57 -14.58
CA VAL A 49 27.12 -0.46 -13.74
C VAL A 49 25.94 0.23 -13.06
N LEU A 50 24.84 0.50 -13.77
CA LEU A 50 23.59 0.98 -13.18
C LEU A 50 23.02 0.01 -12.13
N GLY A 51 23.11 -1.30 -12.37
CA GLY A 51 22.74 -2.34 -11.39
C GLY A 51 23.55 -2.24 -10.09
N VAL A 52 24.87 -2.07 -10.18
CA VAL A 52 25.74 -1.87 -9.01
C VAL A 52 25.40 -0.57 -8.26
N ILE A 53 25.18 0.54 -8.97
CA ILE A 53 24.79 1.82 -8.35
C ILE A 53 23.47 1.68 -7.59
N LYS A 54 22.46 1.04 -8.18
CA LYS A 54 21.16 0.78 -7.53
C LYS A 54 21.30 -0.06 -6.27
N ALA A 55 22.09 -1.14 -6.32
CA ALA A 55 22.35 -1.97 -5.15
C ALA A 55 23.01 -1.16 -4.01
N GLN A 56 23.97 -0.30 -4.34
CA GLN A 56 24.65 0.56 -3.36
C GLN A 56 23.71 1.62 -2.77
N VAL A 57 22.88 2.27 -3.60
CA VAL A 57 21.86 3.23 -3.16
C VAL A 57 20.82 2.56 -2.24
N LYS A 58 20.39 1.34 -2.56
CA LYS A 58 19.51 0.57 -1.68
C LYS A 58 20.15 0.32 -0.31
N GLN A 59 21.39 -0.19 -0.26
CA GLN A 59 22.10 -0.43 1.00
C GLN A 59 22.23 0.84 1.85
N LEU A 60 22.44 2.00 1.23
CA LEU A 60 22.48 3.29 1.91
C LEU A 60 21.10 3.73 2.42
N ASN A 61 20.01 3.50 1.68
CA ASN A 61 18.65 3.77 2.17
C ASN A 61 18.28 2.90 3.38
N ASP A 62 18.55 1.59 3.31
CA ASP A 62 18.31 0.64 4.40
C ASP A 62 19.13 1.04 5.66
N SER A 63 20.35 1.55 5.46
CA SER A 63 21.21 2.09 6.53
C SER A 63 20.70 3.43 7.07
N LEU A 64 20.20 4.32 6.20
CA LEU A 64 19.64 5.61 6.59
C LEU A 64 18.41 5.45 7.47
N GLU A 65 17.48 4.56 7.09
CA GLU A 65 16.31 4.22 7.90
C GLU A 65 16.73 3.70 9.28
N SER A 66 17.72 2.80 9.31
CA SER A 66 18.27 2.27 10.56
C SER A 66 18.92 3.35 11.45
N PHE A 67 19.67 4.29 10.88
CA PHE A 67 20.29 5.39 11.64
C PHE A 67 19.28 6.42 12.14
N VAL A 68 18.27 6.75 11.35
CA VAL A 68 17.17 7.64 11.77
C VAL A 68 16.36 6.98 12.90
N ALA A 69 16.01 5.69 12.78
CA ALA A 69 15.32 4.94 13.83
C ALA A 69 16.14 4.84 15.13
N ALA A 70 17.48 4.78 15.02
CA ALA A 70 18.41 4.78 16.16
C ALA A 70 18.73 6.19 16.72
N GLY A 71 18.15 7.27 16.18
CA GLY A 71 18.43 8.65 16.59
C GLY A 71 19.85 9.14 16.26
N ARG A 72 20.57 8.46 15.36
CA ARG A 72 21.96 8.76 14.95
C ARG A 72 21.98 9.71 13.76
N GLU A 73 21.55 10.94 14.00
CA GLU A 73 21.43 11.98 12.97
C GLU A 73 22.80 12.37 12.37
N ASP A 74 23.89 12.17 13.10
CA ASP A 74 25.27 12.31 12.61
C ASP A 74 25.57 11.34 11.45
N LEU A 75 25.21 10.06 11.61
CA LEU A 75 25.36 9.04 10.58
C LEU A 75 24.31 9.18 9.47
N ALA A 76 23.09 9.61 9.83
CA ALA A 76 22.04 9.89 8.84
C ALA A 76 22.47 11.01 7.87
N GLN A 77 23.10 12.08 8.37
CA GLN A 77 23.61 13.16 7.50
C GLN A 77 24.74 12.71 6.58
N SER A 78 25.70 11.90 7.06
CA SER A 78 26.72 11.35 6.16
C SER A 78 26.09 10.47 5.08
N THR A 79 25.19 9.55 5.45
CA THR A 79 24.53 8.65 4.49
C THR A 79 23.68 9.40 3.45
N ARG A 80 23.01 10.50 3.85
CA ARG A 80 22.29 11.36 2.89
C ARG A 80 23.24 12.04 1.88
N ALA A 81 24.44 12.44 2.30
CA ALA A 81 25.45 12.98 1.38
C ALA A 81 25.95 11.92 0.38
N GLU A 82 26.18 10.68 0.84
CA GLU A 82 26.55 9.55 -0.02
C GLU A 82 25.45 9.21 -1.05
N LEU A 83 24.19 9.17 -0.60
CA LEU A 83 23.02 8.99 -1.47
C LEU A 83 22.92 10.09 -2.52
N SER A 84 23.16 11.35 -2.16
CA SER A 84 23.16 12.47 -3.11
C SER A 84 24.27 12.33 -4.15
N ALA A 85 25.46 11.87 -3.75
CA ALA A 85 26.58 11.65 -4.67
C ALA A 85 26.29 10.52 -5.67
N LEU A 86 25.67 9.42 -5.24
CA LEU A 86 25.31 8.32 -6.14
C LEU A 86 24.09 8.64 -7.03
N SER A 87 23.14 9.43 -6.53
CA SER A 87 21.92 9.78 -7.28
C SER A 87 22.21 10.57 -8.57
N ALA A 88 23.33 11.30 -8.64
CA ALA A 88 23.78 12.01 -9.85
C ALA A 88 24.18 11.09 -11.03
N TYR A 89 24.27 9.78 -10.80
CA TYR A 89 24.57 8.74 -11.80
C TYR A 89 23.37 7.85 -12.14
N LEU A 90 22.27 7.96 -11.39
CA LEU A 90 21.04 7.25 -11.72
C LEU A 90 20.23 8.04 -12.76
N PRO A 91 19.46 7.35 -13.63
CA PRO A 91 18.40 7.99 -14.38
C PRO A 91 17.42 8.69 -13.43
N ALA A 92 16.76 9.74 -13.90
CA ALA A 92 15.70 10.41 -13.13
C ALA A 92 14.67 9.36 -12.68
N GLN A 93 14.56 9.17 -11.36
CA GLN A 93 13.60 8.22 -10.81
C GLN A 93 12.19 8.72 -11.10
N MET A 94 11.33 7.85 -11.63
CA MET A 94 9.92 8.19 -11.79
C MET A 94 9.26 8.42 -10.42
N SER A 95 8.33 9.38 -10.38
CA SER A 95 7.50 9.62 -9.20
C SER A 95 6.58 8.42 -8.93
N ASP A 96 5.99 8.36 -7.74
CA ASP A 96 5.10 7.24 -7.39
C ASP A 96 3.83 7.22 -8.27
N GLU A 97 3.34 8.37 -8.71
CA GLU A 97 2.19 8.48 -9.63
C GLU A 97 2.52 7.94 -11.02
N ALA A 98 3.69 8.29 -11.56
CA ALA A 98 4.16 7.79 -12.85
C ALA A 98 4.44 6.28 -12.79
N LEU A 99 4.96 5.78 -11.67
CA LEU A 99 5.13 4.34 -11.42
C LEU A 99 3.78 3.62 -11.37
N ASP A 100 2.78 4.20 -10.71
CA ASP A 100 1.43 3.61 -10.65
C ASP A 100 0.77 3.53 -12.03
N GLU A 101 0.95 4.53 -12.91
CA GLU A 101 0.47 4.43 -14.30
C GLU A 101 1.18 3.31 -15.09
N VAL A 102 2.50 3.19 -14.95
CA VAL A 102 3.28 2.12 -15.61
C VAL A 102 2.82 0.75 -15.14
N VAL A 103 2.56 0.58 -13.84
CA VAL A 103 2.04 -0.67 -13.27
C VAL A 103 0.61 -0.95 -13.74
N LYS A 104 -0.29 0.04 -13.80
CA LYS A 104 -1.65 -0.13 -14.33
C LYS A 104 -1.65 -0.63 -15.78
N ARG A 105 -0.90 0.05 -16.66
CA ARG A 105 -0.73 -0.38 -18.07
C ARG A 105 -0.12 -1.79 -18.17
N ALA A 106 0.82 -2.14 -17.29
CA ALA A 106 1.39 -3.49 -17.24
C ALA A 106 0.36 -4.56 -16.82
N MET A 107 -0.54 -4.26 -15.87
CA MET A 107 -1.64 -5.15 -15.46
C MET A 107 -2.66 -5.38 -16.58
N GLU A 108 -3.03 -4.31 -17.29
CA GLU A 108 -3.91 -4.37 -18.46
C GLU A 108 -3.30 -5.21 -19.59
N GLN A 109 -2.03 -4.95 -19.94
CA GLN A 109 -1.32 -5.65 -21.02
C GLN A 109 -1.19 -7.17 -20.80
N VAL A 110 -1.05 -7.63 -19.55
CA VAL A 110 -0.97 -9.06 -19.24
C VAL A 110 -2.31 -9.68 -18.84
N GLY A 111 -3.40 -8.89 -18.81
CA GLY A 111 -4.73 -9.34 -18.39
C GLY A 111 -4.75 -9.91 -16.97
N ALA A 112 -4.12 -9.24 -16.00
CA ALA A 112 -3.95 -9.77 -14.65
C ALA A 112 -5.29 -9.97 -13.92
N THR A 113 -5.60 -11.22 -13.53
CA THR A 113 -6.90 -11.58 -12.90
C THR A 113 -6.79 -11.91 -11.42
N GLY A 114 -5.59 -12.17 -10.90
CA GLY A 114 -5.39 -12.60 -9.53
C GLY A 114 -3.94 -12.43 -9.06
N LYS A 115 -3.70 -12.64 -7.77
CA LYS A 115 -2.33 -12.70 -7.19
C LYS A 115 -1.42 -13.73 -7.88
N GLN A 116 -2.00 -14.71 -8.58
CA GLN A 116 -1.33 -15.65 -9.48
C GLN A 116 -0.56 -14.98 -10.65
N ASP A 117 -1.04 -13.82 -11.13
CA ASP A 117 -0.43 -13.09 -12.24
C ASP A 117 0.65 -12.09 -11.78
N MET A 118 0.90 -11.98 -10.47
CA MET A 118 1.91 -11.10 -9.86
C MET A 118 3.27 -11.19 -10.57
N GLY A 119 3.76 -12.40 -10.87
CA GLY A 119 5.03 -12.59 -11.57
C GLY A 119 5.04 -12.05 -13.01
N LYS A 120 3.90 -12.12 -13.72
CA LYS A 120 3.76 -11.59 -15.09
C LYS A 120 3.73 -10.06 -15.06
N VAL A 121 2.94 -9.48 -14.15
CA VAL A 121 2.85 -8.02 -13.96
C VAL A 121 4.20 -7.46 -13.55
N MET A 122 4.91 -8.10 -12.62
CA MET A 122 6.27 -7.71 -12.25
C MET A 122 7.22 -7.69 -13.46
N GLY A 123 7.21 -8.74 -14.30
CA GLY A 123 8.04 -8.78 -15.50
C GLY A 123 7.71 -7.66 -16.50
N ALA A 124 6.42 -7.42 -16.74
CA ALA A 124 5.95 -6.36 -17.63
C ALA A 124 6.26 -4.95 -17.08
N ALA A 125 6.01 -4.71 -15.79
CA ALA A 125 6.26 -3.42 -15.12
C ALA A 125 7.76 -3.11 -15.02
N VAL A 126 8.62 -4.08 -14.72
CA VAL A 126 10.09 -3.89 -14.72
C VAL A 126 10.59 -3.53 -16.12
N LYS A 127 10.08 -4.19 -17.17
CA LYS A 127 10.44 -3.88 -18.56
C LYS A 127 9.95 -2.49 -18.97
N ALA A 128 8.69 -2.15 -18.66
CA ALA A 128 8.09 -0.85 -18.98
C ALA A 128 8.72 0.30 -18.18
N ALA A 129 9.17 0.05 -16.96
CA ALA A 129 9.88 1.04 -16.14
C ALA A 129 11.30 1.33 -16.66
N ALA A 130 11.87 0.50 -17.54
CA ALA A 130 13.18 0.69 -18.18
C ALA A 130 14.33 1.08 -17.20
N GLY A 131 14.24 0.61 -15.96
CA GLY A 131 15.21 0.95 -14.91
C GLY A 131 15.07 2.35 -14.28
N ALA A 132 14.04 3.13 -14.59
CA ALA A 132 13.72 4.41 -13.93
C ALA A 132 12.95 4.25 -12.60
N ALA A 133 12.67 3.02 -12.17
CA ALA A 133 12.22 2.67 -10.82
C ALA A 133 13.03 1.48 -10.26
N ASP A 134 13.09 1.37 -8.93
CA ASP A 134 13.68 0.22 -8.26
C ASP A 134 12.71 -0.98 -8.22
N GLY A 135 13.26 -2.20 -8.26
CA GLY A 135 12.46 -3.43 -8.23
C GLY A 135 11.61 -3.61 -6.97
N ALA A 136 12.05 -3.08 -5.82
CA ALA A 136 11.25 -3.08 -4.59
C ALA A 136 10.11 -2.07 -4.67
N ARG A 137 10.34 -0.85 -5.18
CA ARG A 137 9.26 0.14 -5.43
C ARG A 137 8.21 -0.42 -6.39
N ILE A 138 8.64 -1.05 -7.49
CA ILE A 138 7.75 -1.72 -8.44
C ILE A 138 6.97 -2.82 -7.73
N LYS A 139 7.63 -3.69 -6.94
CA LYS A 139 6.95 -4.75 -6.18
C LYS A 139 5.86 -4.20 -5.26
N THR A 140 6.17 -3.18 -4.45
CA THR A 140 5.19 -2.57 -3.53
C THR A 140 4.03 -1.91 -4.28
N ALA A 141 4.31 -1.23 -5.41
CA ALA A 141 3.27 -0.65 -6.26
C ALA A 141 2.37 -1.73 -6.88
N VAL A 142 2.93 -2.83 -7.38
CA VAL A 142 2.16 -3.97 -7.90
C VAL A 142 1.36 -4.65 -6.79
N GLU A 143 1.93 -4.94 -5.61
CA GLU A 143 1.21 -5.55 -4.49
C GLU A 143 0.01 -4.69 -4.04
N ARG A 144 0.19 -3.37 -3.98
CA ARG A 144 -0.88 -2.40 -3.69
C ARG A 144 -1.94 -2.36 -4.78
N LEU A 145 -1.55 -2.17 -6.04
CA LEU A 145 -2.48 -1.95 -7.15
C LEU A 145 -3.19 -3.24 -7.58
N LEU A 146 -2.51 -4.39 -7.56
CA LEU A 146 -3.08 -5.67 -7.98
C LEU A 146 -4.14 -6.16 -6.99
N GLY A 147 -4.02 -5.83 -5.69
CA GLY A 147 -5.11 -6.05 -4.72
C GLY A 147 -6.41 -5.32 -5.09
N VAL A 148 -6.30 -4.10 -5.64
CA VAL A 148 -7.44 -3.28 -6.09
C VAL A 148 -7.94 -3.72 -7.48
N PHE A 149 -7.01 -4.02 -8.40
CA PHE A 149 -7.31 -4.42 -9.77
C PHE A 149 -8.06 -5.75 -9.85
N VAL A 150 -7.71 -6.72 -9.00
CA VAL A 150 -8.41 -8.02 -8.93
C VAL A 150 -9.87 -7.84 -8.51
N LEU A 151 -10.16 -6.92 -7.57
CA LEU A 151 -11.55 -6.61 -7.19
C LEU A 151 -12.32 -5.99 -8.37
N ALA A 152 -11.69 -5.11 -9.15
CA ALA A 152 -12.30 -4.49 -10.33
C ALA A 152 -12.53 -5.48 -11.48
N VAL A 153 -11.58 -6.37 -11.77
CA VAL A 153 -11.67 -7.35 -12.87
C VAL A 153 -12.67 -8.47 -12.54
N VAL A 154 -12.71 -8.94 -11.28
CA VAL A 154 -13.73 -9.90 -10.83
C VAL A 154 -15.13 -9.30 -10.88
N ALA A 155 -15.27 -8.00 -10.57
CA ALA A 155 -16.52 -7.29 -10.78
C ALA A 155 -16.90 -7.19 -12.26
N ALA A 156 -15.96 -6.88 -13.16
CA ALA A 156 -16.22 -6.69 -14.59
C ALA A 156 -16.50 -7.98 -15.40
N LEU A 157 -16.08 -9.15 -14.92
CA LEU A 157 -16.24 -10.45 -15.60
C LEU A 157 -17.40 -11.30 -15.06
N ALA A 158 -18.16 -10.81 -14.08
CA ALA A 158 -19.35 -11.50 -13.61
C ALA A 158 -20.45 -11.51 -14.70
N PRO A 159 -21.30 -12.54 -14.78
CA PRO A 159 -22.50 -12.50 -15.64
C PRO A 159 -23.50 -11.48 -15.11
N GLN A 160 -24.23 -10.79 -16.01
CA GLN A 160 -25.15 -9.68 -15.68
C GLN A 160 -26.18 -10.02 -14.57
N GLU A 161 -26.59 -11.29 -14.46
CA GLU A 161 -27.53 -11.76 -13.44
C GLU A 161 -26.93 -11.81 -12.01
N ALA A 162 -25.60 -11.82 -11.86
CA ALA A 162 -24.93 -11.82 -10.55
C ALA A 162 -24.81 -10.42 -9.92
N TYR A 163 -24.87 -9.34 -10.71
CA TYR A 163 -24.78 -7.96 -10.20
C TYR A 163 -26.01 -7.55 -9.39
N ALA A 164 -27.14 -8.24 -9.56
CA ALA A 164 -28.32 -8.09 -8.70
C ALA A 164 -28.05 -8.49 -7.23
N VAL A 165 -26.98 -9.24 -6.97
CA VAL A 165 -26.57 -9.67 -5.63
C VAL A 165 -25.37 -8.87 -5.10
N ILE A 166 -24.50 -8.34 -5.97
CA ILE A 166 -23.29 -7.60 -5.60
C ILE A 166 -23.12 -6.34 -6.47
N ASN A 167 -23.35 -5.17 -5.86
CA ASN A 167 -23.37 -3.86 -6.52
C ASN A 167 -21.96 -3.24 -6.61
N ILE A 168 -21.18 -3.53 -7.66
CA ILE A 168 -19.82 -2.97 -7.86
C ILE A 168 -19.53 -2.64 -9.35
N VAL A 169 -19.64 -1.34 -9.71
CA VAL A 169 -18.73 -0.53 -10.61
C VAL A 169 -18.65 -0.96 -12.11
N PRO A 170 -18.38 -0.09 -13.13
CA PRO A 170 -17.87 1.30 -13.16
C PRO A 170 -18.89 2.34 -13.73
N GLU A 171 -18.61 3.64 -13.92
CA GLU A 171 -17.49 4.57 -13.62
C GLU A 171 -18.10 6.01 -13.50
N PRO A 172 -17.36 7.14 -13.35
CA PRO A 172 -15.94 7.37 -13.02
C PRO A 172 -15.72 7.72 -11.53
N LEU A 173 -16.77 7.60 -10.74
CA LEU A 173 -16.95 8.12 -9.37
C LEU A 173 -16.15 7.38 -8.28
N ALA A 174 -14.89 7.00 -8.56
CA ALA A 174 -14.11 6.08 -7.72
C ALA A 174 -13.88 6.51 -6.25
N TYR A 175 -13.99 7.81 -5.95
CA TYR A 175 -13.95 8.32 -4.57
C TYR A 175 -15.30 8.15 -3.84
N TYR A 176 -16.40 8.47 -4.52
CA TYR A 176 -17.75 8.34 -3.98
C TYR A 176 -18.11 6.86 -3.75
N SER A 177 -17.73 5.95 -4.66
CA SER A 177 -17.97 4.52 -4.50
C SER A 177 -17.24 3.90 -3.29
N PHE A 178 -16.10 4.43 -2.86
CA PHE A 178 -15.44 3.96 -1.62
C PHE A 178 -16.25 4.37 -0.38
N LEU A 179 -16.68 5.64 -0.31
CA LEU A 179 -17.51 6.14 0.77
C LEU A 179 -18.86 5.43 0.81
N GLU A 180 -19.56 5.32 -0.33
CA GLU A 180 -20.84 4.65 -0.46
C GLU A 180 -20.76 3.17 -0.02
N ASN A 181 -19.75 2.42 -0.47
CA ASN A 181 -19.53 1.04 -0.02
C ASN A 181 -19.18 0.97 1.48
N GLY A 182 -18.42 1.93 2.00
CA GLY A 182 -18.17 2.07 3.43
C GLY A 182 -19.47 2.27 4.24
N LEU A 183 -20.30 3.22 3.84
CA LEU A 183 -21.62 3.47 4.47
C LEU A 183 -22.53 2.24 4.36
N ARG A 184 -22.55 1.54 3.21
CA ARG A 184 -23.30 0.28 3.03
C ARG A 184 -22.82 -0.80 4.02
N ILE A 185 -21.52 -0.95 4.26
CA ILE A 185 -20.97 -1.88 5.27
C ILE A 185 -21.39 -1.47 6.69
N VAL A 186 -21.26 -0.19 7.06
CA VAL A 186 -21.69 0.29 8.38
C VAL A 186 -23.20 0.09 8.59
N ARG A 187 -24.02 0.26 7.54
CA ARG A 187 -25.47 -0.01 7.58
C ARG A 187 -25.78 -1.48 7.90
N VAL A 188 -24.98 -2.42 7.37
CA VAL A 188 -25.11 -3.86 7.71
C VAL A 188 -24.63 -4.13 9.14
N LEU A 189 -23.57 -3.47 9.61
CA LEU A 189 -23.08 -3.60 10.98
C LEU A 189 -24.10 -3.09 12.02
N LEU A 190 -24.87 -2.04 11.71
CA LEU A 190 -25.97 -1.58 12.58
C LEU A 190 -27.03 -2.66 12.83
N LEU A 191 -27.29 -3.56 11.88
CA LEU A 191 -28.27 -4.64 12.06
C LEU A 191 -27.85 -5.64 13.14
N TRP A 192 -26.54 -5.84 13.37
CA TRP A 192 -26.04 -6.66 14.47
C TRP A 192 -26.31 -6.04 15.84
N PHE A 193 -26.27 -4.72 15.97
CA PHE A 193 -26.74 -4.02 17.17
C PHE A 193 -28.27 -4.13 17.33
N GLY A 194 -29.02 -4.27 16.23
CA GLY A 194 -30.44 -4.63 16.25
C GLY A 194 -30.68 -6.01 16.87
N VAL A 195 -29.92 -7.03 16.45
CA VAL A 195 -29.96 -8.39 17.04
C VAL A 195 -29.65 -8.36 18.54
N LEU A 196 -28.62 -7.60 18.96
CA LEU A 196 -28.28 -7.43 20.37
C LEU A 196 -29.43 -6.77 21.16
N SER A 197 -30.05 -5.73 20.60
CA SER A 197 -31.17 -5.00 21.22
C SER A 197 -32.41 -5.89 21.40
N ILE A 198 -32.73 -6.71 20.39
CA ILE A 198 -33.80 -7.71 20.45
C ILE A 198 -33.48 -8.78 21.49
N SER A 199 -32.22 -9.22 21.59
CA SER A 199 -31.77 -10.16 22.61
C SER A 199 -31.97 -9.62 24.04
N MET A 200 -31.68 -8.33 24.27
CA MET A 200 -31.96 -7.66 25.56
C MET A 200 -33.46 -7.57 25.86
N LEU A 201 -34.30 -7.22 24.88
CA LEU A 201 -35.77 -7.24 25.03
C LEU A 201 -36.30 -8.62 25.42
N MET A 202 -35.90 -9.66 24.69
CA MET A 202 -36.31 -11.05 24.94
C MET A 202 -35.86 -11.54 26.32
N ARG A 203 -34.60 -11.27 26.69
CA ARG A 203 -34.06 -11.61 28.01
C ARG A 203 -34.80 -10.89 29.14
N GLY A 204 -35.04 -9.59 28.97
CA GLY A 204 -35.78 -8.79 29.95
C GLY A 204 -37.23 -9.27 30.12
N GLY A 205 -37.92 -9.58 29.03
CA GLY A 205 -39.28 -10.15 29.06
C GLY A 205 -39.35 -11.52 29.75
N PHE A 206 -38.37 -12.40 29.51
CA PHE A 206 -38.29 -13.69 30.19
C PHE A 206 -38.04 -13.54 31.70
N ILE A 207 -37.11 -12.67 32.10
CA ILE A 207 -36.87 -12.36 33.52
C ILE A 207 -38.14 -11.79 34.16
N PHE A 208 -38.87 -10.89 33.48
CA PHE A 208 -40.12 -10.32 33.98
C PHE A 208 -41.20 -11.38 34.23
N MET A 209 -41.33 -12.36 33.33
CA MET A 209 -42.34 -13.43 33.43
C MET A 209 -42.06 -14.42 34.57
N VAL A 210 -40.79 -14.67 34.89
CA VAL A 210 -40.39 -15.64 35.93
C VAL A 210 -40.14 -14.97 37.30
N ALA A 211 -39.99 -13.64 37.33
CA ALA A 211 -39.73 -12.88 38.54
C ALA A 211 -40.87 -12.98 39.58
N SER A 212 -40.49 -13.16 40.84
CA SER A 212 -41.38 -13.08 41.99
C SER A 212 -41.45 -11.66 42.53
N LEU A 213 -42.62 -11.21 42.97
CA LEU A 213 -42.92 -9.87 43.48
C LEU A 213 -42.06 -9.42 44.69
N ARG A 214 -41.22 -10.31 45.24
CA ARG A 214 -40.34 -10.06 46.39
C ARG A 214 -38.86 -9.87 46.02
N ASP A 215 -38.49 -10.07 44.75
CA ASP A 215 -37.10 -10.00 44.27
C ASP A 215 -36.81 -8.69 43.48
N GLN A 216 -35.54 -8.29 43.43
CA GLN A 216 -35.06 -7.21 42.57
C GLN A 216 -35.08 -7.57 41.08
N SER A 217 -35.32 -8.83 40.70
CA SER A 217 -35.35 -9.29 39.30
C SER A 217 -36.27 -8.47 38.39
N HIS A 218 -37.38 -7.92 38.91
CA HIS A 218 -38.23 -7.01 38.13
C HIS A 218 -37.50 -5.72 37.71
N LYS A 219 -36.58 -5.18 38.53
CA LYS A 219 -35.76 -4.01 38.16
C LYS A 219 -34.74 -4.36 37.07
N GLU A 220 -34.11 -5.53 37.16
CA GLU A 220 -33.21 -6.04 36.12
C GLU A 220 -33.95 -6.28 34.80
N ALA A 221 -35.15 -6.87 34.87
CA ALA A 221 -36.02 -7.06 33.72
C ALA A 221 -36.36 -5.74 33.03
N TRP A 222 -36.79 -4.73 33.78
CA TRP A 222 -37.06 -3.39 33.27
C TRP A 222 -35.82 -2.72 32.67
N GLY A 223 -34.63 -2.90 33.27
CA GLY A 223 -33.37 -2.40 32.71
C GLY A 223 -33.05 -3.02 31.34
N ASN A 224 -33.20 -4.34 31.21
CA ASN A 224 -33.00 -5.05 29.94
C ASN A 224 -34.05 -4.69 28.87
N ILE A 225 -35.32 -4.56 29.27
CA ILE A 225 -36.41 -4.14 28.38
C ILE A 225 -36.16 -2.71 27.88
N ALA A 226 -35.89 -1.76 28.77
CA ALA A 226 -35.65 -0.36 28.41
C ALA A 226 -34.40 -0.21 27.55
N GLY A 227 -33.29 -0.87 27.92
CA GLY A 227 -32.05 -0.86 27.13
C GLY A 227 -32.23 -1.42 25.72
N GLY A 228 -32.93 -2.56 25.59
CA GLY A 228 -33.25 -3.15 24.29
C GLY A 228 -34.23 -2.31 23.45
N LEU A 229 -35.21 -1.64 24.07
CA LEU A 229 -36.14 -0.75 23.35
C LEU A 229 -35.42 0.51 22.82
N VAL A 230 -34.56 1.13 23.63
CA VAL A 230 -33.74 2.28 23.24
C VAL A 230 -32.75 1.88 22.14
N GLY A 231 -32.07 0.74 22.31
CA GLY A 231 -31.14 0.21 21.30
C GLY A 231 -31.82 -0.08 19.96
N ALA A 232 -32.98 -0.74 19.97
CA ALA A 232 -33.74 -1.01 18.75
C ALA A 232 -34.21 0.28 18.05
N THR A 233 -34.69 1.25 18.81
CA THR A 233 -35.11 2.56 18.28
C THR A 233 -33.93 3.32 17.66
N ALA A 234 -32.78 3.35 18.35
CA ALA A 234 -31.56 3.97 17.83
C ALA A 234 -31.06 3.30 16.55
N VAL A 235 -31.08 1.96 16.47
CA VAL A 235 -30.70 1.21 15.26
C VAL A 235 -31.62 1.55 14.09
N VAL A 236 -32.94 1.61 14.29
CA VAL A 236 -33.90 1.99 13.23
C VAL A 236 -33.66 3.42 12.73
N LEU A 237 -33.48 4.38 13.64
CA LEU A 237 -33.22 5.78 13.27
C LEU A 237 -31.89 5.95 12.52
N LEU A 238 -30.81 5.32 13.00
CA LEU A 238 -29.50 5.36 12.34
C LEU A 238 -29.49 4.65 10.99
N TYR A 239 -30.20 3.52 10.87
CA TYR A 239 -30.37 2.79 9.60
C TYR A 239 -31.15 3.63 8.57
N GLY A 240 -32.24 4.29 9.01
CA GLY A 240 -33.03 5.20 8.17
C GLY A 240 -32.21 6.40 7.71
N MET A 241 -31.53 7.08 8.64
CA MET A 241 -30.65 8.21 8.33
C MET A 241 -29.55 7.81 7.34
N MET A 242 -28.88 6.67 7.57
CA MET A 242 -27.83 6.20 6.67
C MET A 242 -28.35 5.75 5.31
N THR A 243 -29.59 5.28 5.21
CA THR A 243 -30.21 4.99 3.91
C THR A 243 -30.48 6.28 3.15
N ILE A 244 -31.04 7.31 3.78
CA ILE A 244 -31.21 8.64 3.17
C ILE A 244 -29.85 9.22 2.72
N VAL A 245 -28.79 9.07 3.52
CA VAL A 245 -27.44 9.55 3.14
C VAL A 245 -26.86 8.75 1.97
N ILE A 246 -27.06 7.43 1.91
CA ILE A 246 -26.62 6.60 0.77
C ILE A 246 -27.40 6.95 -0.50
N ASP A 247 -28.70 7.23 -0.40
CA ASP A 247 -29.57 7.54 -1.56
C ASP A 247 -29.36 8.98 -2.11
N VAL A 248 -28.61 9.82 -1.38
CA VAL A 248 -28.29 11.23 -1.73
C VAL A 248 -26.86 11.40 -2.28
N ILE A 249 -26.00 10.38 -2.13
CA ILE A 249 -24.59 10.35 -2.57
C ILE A 249 -24.47 9.69 -3.94
#